data_AF-A0A942E8J5-F1
#
_entry.id   AF-A0A942E8J5-F1
#
_cell.length_a   1.000
_cell.length_b   1.000
_cell.length_c   1.000
_cell.angle_alpha   90.00
_cell.angle_beta   90.00
_cell.angle_gamma   90.00
#
_symmetry.space_group_name_H-M   'P 1'
#
loop_
_entity.id
_entity.type
_entity.pdbx_description
1 polymer ?
#
loop_
_entity_poly.entity_id
_entity_poly.type
_entity_poly.pdbx_seq_one_letter_code
_entity_poly.pdbx_strand_id
1 'polypeptide(L)'
;MPVSNIARLCAAAAVVLFAFGAGALTASAEEATSAEIESLRGALAKYKDPYVAVRDLYLSTVGCVHYDGSKMEGHMEYPKGGMGVHFVNLTVQGPPDPTKPNVLIYEPVDGKLQLVAAEWLMPLAAAKERPKLFGQEFQGPMEGHEPLIPQGFHHYDLHAWVFKDNPNGMFSPTHPDVTCKDYEFSLLEMPTKMVDGH
;
A
#
# COMPACT_ATOMS: atom_id res chain seq x y z
N MET A 1 23.38 -78.23 -16.32
CA MET A 1 24.29 -77.84 -17.43
C MET A 1 23.44 -77.70 -18.69
N PRO A 2 23.63 -76.72 -19.60
CA PRO A 2 24.49 -75.52 -19.59
C PRO A 2 23.69 -74.18 -19.74
N VAL A 3 24.12 -73.08 -19.10
CA VAL A 3 24.87 -71.89 -19.63
C VAL A 3 24.12 -71.06 -20.70
N SER A 4 23.77 -69.80 -20.39
CA SER A 4 24.39 -68.62 -21.04
C SER A 4 23.85 -67.28 -20.51
N ASN A 5 24.80 -66.41 -20.15
CA ASN A 5 24.64 -65.01 -19.75
C ASN A 5 24.33 -64.11 -20.97
N ILE A 6 23.41 -63.16 -20.81
CA ILE A 6 23.50 -61.88 -21.53
C ILE A 6 23.22 -60.75 -20.54
N ALA A 7 24.31 -60.11 -20.11
CA ALA A 7 24.27 -58.83 -19.44
C ALA A 7 23.72 -57.78 -20.41
N ARG A 8 22.68 -57.05 -20.00
CA ARG A 8 22.29 -55.78 -20.63
C ARG A 8 22.60 -54.66 -19.66
N LEU A 9 23.69 -53.94 -19.93
CA LEU A 9 23.92 -52.59 -19.45
C LEU A 9 22.71 -51.74 -19.89
N CYS A 10 21.95 -51.22 -18.94
CA CYS A 10 21.14 -50.03 -19.16
C CYS A 10 21.83 -48.89 -18.42
N ALA A 11 22.37 -47.96 -19.18
CA ALA A 11 22.99 -46.75 -18.68
C ALA A 11 21.97 -45.93 -17.87
N ALA A 12 22.31 -45.61 -16.62
CA ALA A 12 21.57 -44.63 -15.84
C ALA A 12 21.79 -43.25 -16.46
N ALA A 13 20.78 -42.73 -17.16
CA ALA A 13 20.77 -41.33 -17.57
C ALA A 13 20.49 -40.48 -16.32
N ALA A 14 21.53 -39.84 -15.77
CA ALA A 14 21.37 -38.82 -14.76
C ALA A 14 20.73 -37.58 -15.41
N VAL A 15 19.42 -37.43 -15.24
CA VAL A 15 18.73 -36.18 -15.57
C VAL A 15 19.07 -35.18 -14.47
N VAL A 16 20.06 -34.31 -14.72
CA VAL A 16 20.28 -33.12 -13.91
C VAL A 16 19.22 -32.10 -14.32
N LEU A 17 18.12 -32.03 -13.55
CA LEU A 17 17.19 -30.90 -13.64
C LEU A 17 17.92 -29.64 -13.12
N PHE A 18 18.37 -28.79 -14.04
CA PHE A 18 18.72 -27.41 -13.69
C PHE A 18 17.42 -26.65 -13.39
N ALA A 19 17.03 -26.60 -12.12
CA ALA A 19 16.04 -25.65 -11.62
C ALA A 19 16.67 -24.26 -11.52
N PHE A 20 16.90 -23.61 -12.66
CA PHE A 20 17.37 -22.22 -12.72
C PHE A 20 16.34 -21.39 -13.47
N GLY A 21 15.60 -20.54 -12.75
CA GLY A 21 14.72 -19.57 -13.41
C GLY A 21 13.81 -18.75 -12.49
N ALA A 22 13.33 -19.31 -11.39
CA ALA A 22 12.37 -18.59 -10.54
C ALA A 22 13.03 -17.57 -9.59
N GLY A 23 14.17 -17.90 -8.98
CA GLY A 23 14.79 -17.06 -7.94
C GLY A 23 15.44 -15.76 -8.43
N ALA A 24 15.88 -15.70 -9.69
CA ALA A 24 16.52 -14.50 -10.25
C ALA A 24 15.48 -13.40 -10.56
N LEU A 25 14.28 -13.79 -10.99
CA LEU A 25 13.19 -12.84 -11.28
C LEU A 25 12.62 -12.22 -9.99
N THR A 26 12.48 -13.01 -8.93
CA THR A 26 11.99 -12.51 -7.63
C THR A 26 12.99 -11.57 -6.97
N ALA A 27 14.28 -11.90 -6.98
CA ALA A 27 15.32 -11.04 -6.43
C ALA A 27 15.39 -9.69 -7.18
N SER A 28 15.32 -9.72 -8.52
CA SER A 28 15.31 -8.49 -9.32
C SER A 28 14.08 -7.61 -9.09
N ALA A 29 12.90 -8.21 -8.88
CA ALA A 29 11.68 -7.47 -8.58
C ALA A 29 11.70 -6.85 -7.16
N GLU A 30 12.24 -7.58 -6.18
CA GLU A 30 12.43 -7.10 -4.81
C GLU A 30 13.46 -5.95 -4.73
N GLU A 31 14.56 -6.06 -5.48
CA GLU A 31 15.56 -4.99 -5.60
C GLU A 31 14.98 -3.73 -6.27
N ALA A 32 14.21 -3.90 -7.36
CA ALA A 32 13.54 -2.79 -8.04
C ALA A 32 12.54 -2.08 -7.10
N THR A 33 11.73 -2.85 -6.38
CA THR A 33 10.79 -2.32 -5.38
C THR A 33 11.53 -1.56 -4.28
N SER A 34 12.65 -2.08 -3.79
CA SER A 34 13.45 -1.43 -2.75
C SER A 34 14.01 -0.08 -3.23
N ALA A 35 14.50 -0.01 -4.47
CA ALA A 35 15.00 1.24 -5.06
C ALA A 35 13.87 2.27 -5.27
N GLU A 36 12.69 1.83 -5.68
CA GLU A 36 11.51 2.69 -5.81
C GLU A 36 11.07 3.26 -4.47
N ILE A 37 11.05 2.43 -3.41
CA ILE A 37 10.71 2.87 -2.04
C ILE A 37 11.74 3.88 -1.51
N GLU A 38 13.03 3.69 -1.80
CA GLU A 38 14.06 4.67 -1.40
C GLU A 38 13.90 5.99 -2.16
N SER A 39 13.61 5.94 -3.47
CA SER A 39 13.32 7.13 -4.28
C SER A 39 12.12 7.91 -3.72
N LEU A 40 11.05 7.19 -3.37
CA LEU A 40 9.88 7.74 -2.69
C LEU A 40 10.25 8.40 -1.35
N ARG A 41 11.02 7.72 -0.48
CA ARG A 41 11.48 8.31 0.79
C ARG A 41 12.26 9.60 0.58
N GLY A 42 13.15 9.62 -0.41
CA GLY A 42 13.91 10.81 -0.79
C GLY A 42 13.01 11.97 -1.26
N ALA A 43 12.04 11.68 -2.12
CA ALA A 43 11.10 12.67 -2.64
C ALA A 43 10.21 13.29 -1.55
N LEU A 44 9.80 12.49 -0.56
CA LEU A 44 8.91 12.93 0.52
C LEU A 44 9.64 13.45 1.76
N ALA A 45 10.97 13.31 1.85
CA ALA A 45 11.73 13.69 3.04
C ALA A 45 11.50 15.16 3.48
N LYS A 46 11.30 16.07 2.51
CA LYS A 46 10.99 17.48 2.78
C LYS A 46 9.66 17.68 3.52
N TYR A 47 8.70 16.76 3.37
CA TYR A 47 7.39 16.82 4.00
C TYR A 47 7.39 16.33 5.45
N LYS A 48 8.55 15.91 5.99
CA LYS A 48 8.70 15.78 7.46
C LYS A 48 8.38 17.09 8.17
N ASP A 49 8.55 18.23 7.51
CA ASP A 49 7.93 19.50 7.89
C ASP A 49 6.53 19.62 7.24
N PRO A 50 5.43 19.53 8.01
CA PRO A 50 4.07 19.64 7.46
C PRO A 50 3.79 21.01 6.83
N TYR A 51 4.51 22.07 7.18
CA TYR A 51 4.34 23.37 6.52
C TYR A 51 4.89 23.37 5.09
N VAL A 52 5.83 22.49 4.76
CA VAL A 52 6.27 22.29 3.36
C VAL A 52 5.17 21.58 2.58
N ALA A 53 4.53 20.57 3.18
CA ALA A 53 3.40 19.87 2.57
C ALA A 53 2.27 20.85 2.21
N VAL A 54 1.88 21.72 3.15
CA VAL A 54 0.85 22.74 2.92
C VAL A 54 1.25 23.71 1.78
N ARG A 55 2.51 24.15 1.73
CA ARG A 55 3.00 25.03 0.64
C ARG A 55 2.95 24.35 -0.73
N ASP A 56 3.10 23.03 -0.76
CA ASP A 56 2.99 22.20 -1.96
C ASP A 56 1.56 21.68 -2.18
N LEU A 57 0.56 22.31 -1.54
CA LEU A 57 -0.89 22.05 -1.70
C LEU A 57 -1.38 20.71 -1.16
N TYR A 58 -0.62 20.06 -0.27
CA TYR A 58 -1.12 18.96 0.55
C TYR A 58 -1.82 19.55 1.78
N LEU A 59 -3.15 19.56 1.77
CA LEU A 59 -3.97 20.22 2.78
C LEU A 59 -4.53 19.21 3.78
N SER A 60 -4.41 19.53 5.07
CA SER A 60 -4.84 18.66 6.16
C SER A 60 -6.35 18.44 6.18
N THR A 61 -6.77 17.20 6.41
CA THR A 61 -8.14 16.83 6.73
C THR A 61 -8.50 17.04 8.20
N VAL A 62 -7.52 17.47 9.01
CA VAL A 62 -7.61 17.69 10.46
C VAL A 62 -7.84 16.40 11.27
N GLY A 63 -8.75 15.52 10.85
CA GLY A 63 -9.08 14.30 11.57
C GLY A 63 -7.95 13.26 11.55
N CYS A 64 -7.66 12.66 12.71
CA CYS A 64 -6.81 11.46 12.78
C CYS A 64 -7.71 10.23 12.69
N VAL A 65 -7.66 9.56 11.54
CA VAL A 65 -8.51 8.41 11.22
C VAL A 65 -7.99 7.16 11.89
N HIS A 66 -8.89 6.35 12.46
CA HIS A 66 -8.57 5.02 12.98
C HIS A 66 -9.75 4.05 12.84
N TYR A 67 -9.43 2.75 12.88
CA TYR A 67 -10.38 1.65 12.75
C TYR A 67 -10.27 0.70 13.95
N ASP A 68 -11.40 0.14 14.37
CA ASP A 68 -11.47 -0.81 15.49
C ASP A 68 -11.24 -2.27 15.10
N GLY A 69 -11.15 -2.54 13.79
CA GLY A 69 -11.02 -3.88 13.22
C GLY A 69 -12.35 -4.62 13.02
N SER A 70 -13.49 -3.94 13.19
CA SER A 70 -14.79 -4.50 12.87
C SER A 70 -14.88 -4.87 11.39
N LYS A 71 -15.57 -5.98 11.10
CA LYS A 71 -15.80 -6.47 9.74
C LYS A 71 -17.26 -6.28 9.36
N MET A 72 -17.49 -5.89 8.12
CA MET A 72 -18.83 -5.75 7.55
C MET A 72 -18.88 -6.39 6.16
N GLU A 73 -19.89 -7.21 5.90
CA GLU A 73 -20.05 -7.87 4.62
C GLU A 73 -20.16 -6.84 3.49
N GLY A 74 -19.43 -7.06 2.39
CA GLY A 74 -19.40 -6.14 1.25
C GLY A 74 -18.60 -4.84 1.49
N HIS A 75 -17.80 -4.76 2.55
CA HIS A 75 -16.98 -3.60 2.87
C HIS A 75 -15.49 -3.98 2.91
N MET A 76 -14.62 -2.98 2.76
CA MET A 76 -13.17 -3.12 2.90
C MET A 76 -12.80 -3.67 4.28
N GLU A 77 -11.81 -4.55 4.33
CA GLU A 77 -11.25 -5.01 5.60
C GLU A 77 -10.14 -4.07 6.06
N TYR A 78 -10.42 -3.26 7.07
CA TYR A 78 -9.42 -2.47 7.79
C TYR A 78 -9.01 -3.19 9.08
N PRO A 79 -7.74 -3.61 9.22
CA PRO A 79 -7.25 -4.09 10.51
C PRO A 79 -7.41 -3.03 11.60
N LYS A 80 -7.43 -3.47 12.86
CA LYS A 80 -7.43 -2.53 13.99
C LYS A 80 -6.14 -1.71 13.98
N GLY A 81 -6.25 -0.39 13.98
CA GLY A 81 -5.09 0.50 13.97
C GLY A 81 -5.44 1.92 13.54
N GLY A 82 -4.43 2.79 13.58
CA GLY A 82 -4.51 4.14 13.06
C GLY A 82 -4.20 4.20 11.57
N MET A 83 -4.88 5.10 10.88
CA MET A 83 -4.57 5.51 9.52
C MET A 83 -3.90 6.89 9.53
N GLY A 84 -4.19 7.74 10.54
CA GLY A 84 -3.49 9.00 10.79
C GLY A 84 -4.23 10.22 10.24
N VAL A 85 -3.56 11.37 10.29
CA VAL A 85 -4.04 12.64 9.73
C VAL A 85 -3.61 12.74 8.27
N HIS A 86 -4.58 12.86 7.38
CA HIS A 86 -4.33 12.90 5.94
C HIS A 86 -4.09 14.34 5.50
N PHE A 87 -3.10 14.53 4.64
CA PHE A 87 -2.84 15.78 3.95
C PHE A 87 -2.98 15.50 2.46
N VAL A 88 -4.05 16.02 1.85
CA VAL A 88 -4.49 15.63 0.50
C VAL A 88 -4.10 16.71 -0.51
N ASN A 89 -3.58 16.29 -1.67
CA ASN A 89 -3.29 17.17 -2.79
C ASN A 89 -4.18 16.83 -3.99
N LEU A 90 -5.22 17.64 -4.18
CA LEU A 90 -6.22 17.50 -5.24
C LEU A 90 -5.71 17.87 -6.65
N THR A 91 -4.49 18.41 -6.76
CA THR A 91 -3.86 18.77 -8.04
C THR A 91 -3.08 17.60 -8.66
N VAL A 92 -2.83 16.54 -7.90
CA VAL A 92 -2.19 15.31 -8.40
C VAL A 92 -3.24 14.51 -9.18
N GLN A 93 -2.99 14.34 -10.48
CA GLN A 93 -3.92 13.70 -11.42
C GLN A 93 -3.17 12.84 -12.43
N GLY A 94 -3.90 11.94 -13.09
CA GLY A 94 -3.35 11.02 -14.09
C GLY A 94 -2.96 9.67 -13.47
N PRO A 95 -2.18 8.85 -14.20
CA PRO A 95 -1.66 7.60 -13.68
C PRO A 95 -0.84 7.80 -12.40
N PRO A 96 -0.85 6.86 -11.44
CA PRO A 96 -0.08 6.99 -10.21
C PRO A 96 1.42 7.13 -10.47
N ASP A 97 2.02 8.21 -9.94
CA ASP A 97 3.48 8.43 -9.94
C ASP A 97 4.06 7.95 -8.61
N PRO A 98 5.00 6.99 -8.60
CA PRO A 98 5.59 6.44 -7.38
C PRO A 98 6.20 7.46 -6.41
N THR A 99 6.56 8.67 -6.88
CA THR A 99 7.21 9.71 -6.07
C THR A 99 6.30 10.90 -5.77
N LYS A 100 5.08 10.90 -6.28
CA LYS A 100 4.11 12.00 -6.14
C LYS A 100 2.75 11.45 -5.70
N PRO A 101 2.61 11.09 -4.42
CA PRO A 101 1.36 10.57 -3.87
C PRO A 101 0.27 11.64 -3.86
N ASN A 102 -0.99 11.20 -3.85
CA ASN A 102 -2.14 12.07 -3.65
C ASN A 102 -2.25 12.52 -2.19
N VAL A 103 -1.78 11.69 -1.26
CA VAL A 103 -1.94 11.91 0.17
C VAL A 103 -0.64 11.66 0.94
N LEU A 104 -0.37 12.52 1.90
CA LEU A 104 0.66 12.34 2.92
C LEU A 104 -0.03 12.03 4.25
N ILE A 105 0.53 11.10 5.02
CA ILE A 105 -0.08 10.64 6.26
C ILE A 105 0.82 10.98 7.43
N TYR A 106 0.25 11.66 8.42
CA TYR A 106 0.93 12.06 9.64
C TYR A 106 0.34 11.39 10.88
N GLU A 107 1.21 10.93 11.78
CA GLU A 107 0.83 10.51 13.12
C GLU A 107 0.94 11.69 14.09
N PRO A 108 -0.08 11.97 14.91
CA PRO A 108 0.03 12.91 16.01
C PRO A 108 0.82 12.29 17.17
N VAL A 109 1.99 12.84 17.48
CA VAL A 109 2.85 12.41 18.60
C VAL A 109 3.24 13.63 19.41
N ASP A 110 2.86 13.66 20.69
CA ASP A 110 3.17 14.75 21.63
C ASP A 110 2.84 16.15 21.08
N GLY A 111 1.67 16.28 20.43
CA GLY A 111 1.19 17.54 19.84
C GLY A 111 1.89 17.95 18.54
N LYS A 112 2.70 17.08 17.94
CA LYS A 112 3.37 17.30 16.65
C LYS A 112 2.91 16.28 15.62
N LEU A 113 2.93 16.67 14.35
CA LEU A 113 2.68 15.79 13.22
C LEU A 113 4.00 15.15 12.74
N GLN A 114 4.07 13.83 12.76
CA GLN A 114 5.21 13.07 12.22
C GLN A 114 4.79 12.38 10.93
N LEU A 115 5.51 12.62 9.83
CA LEU A 115 5.24 11.95 8.56
C LEU A 115 5.56 10.45 8.71
N VAL A 116 4.57 9.58 8.47
CA VAL A 116 4.69 8.13 8.68
C VAL A 116 4.43 7.32 7.40
N ALA A 117 3.59 7.83 6.50
CA ALA A 117 3.19 7.12 5.28
C ALA A 117 2.77 8.07 4.15
N ALA A 118 2.49 7.47 2.99
CA ALA A 118 1.90 8.11 1.83
C ALA A 118 0.82 7.22 1.23
N GLU A 119 -0.06 7.81 0.43
CA GLU A 119 -1.14 7.09 -0.24
C GLU A 119 -1.42 7.67 -1.64
N TRP A 120 -1.78 6.78 -2.56
CA TRP A 120 -2.21 7.10 -3.91
C TRP A 120 -3.69 6.81 -4.08
N LEU A 121 -4.39 7.71 -4.76
CA LEU A 121 -5.80 7.57 -5.10
C LEU A 121 -5.95 7.52 -6.62
N MET A 122 -6.64 6.49 -7.11
CA MET A 122 -7.00 6.39 -8.52
C MET A 122 -8.53 6.37 -8.67
N PRO A 123 -9.14 7.42 -9.24
CA PRO A 123 -10.57 7.43 -9.50
C PRO A 123 -10.99 6.26 -10.39
N LEU A 124 -12.02 5.51 -10.00
CA LEU A 124 -12.55 4.38 -10.77
C LEU A 124 -13.02 4.81 -12.17
N ALA A 125 -13.55 6.03 -12.30
CA ALA A 125 -13.98 6.60 -13.57
C ALA A 125 -12.81 6.87 -14.55
N ALA A 126 -11.58 6.98 -14.05
CA ALA A 126 -10.38 7.21 -14.86
C ALA A 126 -9.53 5.93 -15.04
N ALA A 127 -9.76 4.91 -14.20
CA ALA A 127 -9.04 3.65 -14.24
C ALA A 127 -9.53 2.77 -15.40
N LYS A 128 -8.59 2.28 -16.21
CA LYS A 128 -8.88 1.27 -17.26
C LYS A 128 -8.81 -0.16 -16.73
N GLU A 129 -8.00 -0.35 -15.70
CA GLU A 129 -7.75 -1.60 -14.99
C GLU A 129 -7.31 -1.26 -13.56
N ARG A 130 -7.23 -2.26 -12.67
CA ARG A 130 -6.74 -2.08 -11.31
C ARG A 130 -5.27 -1.59 -11.35
N PRO A 131 -4.96 -0.40 -10.83
CA PRO A 131 -3.59 0.12 -10.86
C PRO A 131 -2.65 -0.73 -10.01
N LYS A 132 -1.36 -0.64 -10.35
CA LYS A 132 -0.28 -1.26 -9.58
C LYS A 132 0.85 -0.26 -9.34
N LEU A 133 1.44 -0.29 -8.16
CA LEU A 133 2.69 0.40 -7.81
C LEU A 133 3.49 -0.50 -6.86
N PHE A 134 4.83 -0.47 -6.94
CA PHE A 134 5.71 -1.24 -6.05
C PHE A 134 5.40 -2.76 -6.04
N GLY A 135 4.96 -3.28 -7.19
CA GLY A 135 4.49 -4.66 -7.32
C GLY A 135 3.17 -4.98 -6.60
N GLN A 136 2.51 -4.00 -5.98
CA GLN A 136 1.23 -4.15 -5.29
C GLN A 136 0.08 -3.66 -6.15
N GLU A 137 -1.01 -4.41 -6.14
CA GLU A 137 -2.28 -3.92 -6.67
C GLU A 137 -2.92 -2.96 -5.66
N PHE A 138 -3.59 -1.94 -6.17
CA PHE A 138 -4.36 -1.03 -5.32
C PHE A 138 -5.57 -1.76 -4.73
N GLN A 139 -5.99 -1.37 -3.53
CA GLN A 139 -7.19 -1.90 -2.87
C GLN A 139 -8.46 -1.22 -3.41
N GLY A 140 -9.63 -1.76 -3.07
CA GLY A 140 -10.91 -1.33 -3.65
C GLY A 140 -11.31 -2.10 -4.92
N PRO A 141 -12.15 -1.52 -5.80
CA PRO A 141 -12.66 -0.17 -5.69
C PRO A 141 -13.69 -0.06 -4.56
N MET A 142 -13.78 1.12 -3.97
CA MET A 142 -14.69 1.40 -2.85
C MET A 142 -15.36 2.77 -3.02
N GLU A 143 -16.41 3.01 -2.24
CA GLU A 143 -17.06 4.33 -2.14
C GLU A 143 -16.10 5.38 -1.55
N GLY A 144 -16.43 6.66 -1.66
CA GLY A 144 -15.65 7.72 -1.01
C GLY A 144 -15.75 7.68 0.53
N HIS A 145 -14.70 8.16 1.20
CA HIS A 145 -14.62 8.29 2.66
C HIS A 145 -15.29 9.58 3.16
N GLU A 146 -16.61 9.57 3.38
CA GLU A 146 -17.33 10.74 3.90
C GLU A 146 -16.89 11.11 5.34
N PRO A 147 -16.82 12.40 5.69
CA PRO A 147 -17.18 13.57 4.87
C PRO A 147 -16.04 14.13 4.01
N LEU A 148 -14.84 13.55 4.08
CA LEU A 148 -13.62 14.09 3.47
C LEU A 148 -13.59 13.87 1.96
N ILE A 149 -14.12 12.74 1.51
CA ILE A 149 -14.25 12.35 0.11
C ILE A 149 -15.74 12.03 -0.14
N PRO A 150 -16.40 12.69 -1.11
CA PRO A 150 -17.81 12.43 -1.39
C PRO A 150 -18.07 10.95 -1.68
N GLN A 151 -19.17 10.39 -1.16
CA GLN A 151 -19.49 8.96 -1.31
C GLN A 151 -19.42 8.47 -2.77
N GLY A 152 -19.88 9.29 -3.73
CA GLY A 152 -19.86 8.96 -5.17
C GLY A 152 -18.49 9.01 -5.84
N PHE A 153 -17.43 9.42 -5.13
CA PHE A 153 -16.06 9.35 -5.62
C PHE A 153 -15.50 7.94 -5.43
N HIS A 154 -15.93 7.02 -6.29
CA HIS A 154 -15.43 5.65 -6.26
C HIS A 154 -13.96 5.62 -6.71
N HIS A 155 -13.13 4.90 -5.97
CA HIS A 155 -11.69 4.93 -6.20
C HIS A 155 -11.01 3.62 -5.76
N TYR A 156 -9.80 3.45 -6.27
CA TYR A 156 -8.80 2.54 -5.71
C TYR A 156 -7.78 3.35 -4.91
N ASP A 157 -7.22 2.75 -3.87
CA ASP A 157 -6.17 3.35 -3.04
C ASP A 157 -4.99 2.40 -2.83
N LEU A 158 -3.83 2.96 -2.46
CA LEU A 158 -2.69 2.17 -2.01
C LEU A 158 -1.97 2.95 -0.92
N HIS A 159 -1.89 2.36 0.26
CA HIS A 159 -1.13 2.89 1.38
C HIS A 159 0.32 2.41 1.32
N ALA A 160 1.29 3.23 1.72
CA ALA A 160 2.68 2.82 1.89
C ALA A 160 3.31 3.45 3.14
N TRP A 161 3.59 2.60 4.15
CA TRP A 161 4.25 2.97 5.40
C TRP A 161 5.77 3.09 5.22
N VAL A 162 6.19 4.19 4.58
CA VAL A 162 7.59 4.44 4.20
C VAL A 162 8.39 5.27 5.18
N PHE A 163 7.86 5.60 6.36
CA PHE A 163 8.62 6.24 7.43
C PHE A 163 8.43 5.57 8.80
N LYS A 164 7.54 4.58 8.90
CA LYS A 164 7.29 3.79 10.10
C LYS A 164 7.05 2.34 9.69
N ASP A 165 7.80 1.40 10.26
CA ASP A 165 7.68 -0.02 9.91
C ASP A 165 6.37 -0.60 10.43
N ASN A 166 5.56 -1.15 9.53
CA ASN A 166 4.25 -1.68 9.88
C ASN A 166 4.29 -3.22 10.03
N PRO A 167 3.99 -3.77 11.22
CA PRO A 167 3.97 -5.22 11.45
C PRO A 167 2.87 -5.96 10.67
N ASN A 168 1.83 -5.26 10.20
CA ASN A 168 0.83 -5.82 9.29
C ASN A 168 1.28 -5.80 7.81
N GLY A 169 2.47 -5.28 7.53
CA GLY A 169 3.04 -5.10 6.19
C GLY A 169 3.01 -3.65 5.71
N MET A 170 4.00 -3.26 4.89
CA MET A 170 4.20 -1.90 4.41
C MET A 170 3.01 -1.31 3.65
N PHE A 171 2.17 -2.16 3.04
CA PHE A 171 1.02 -1.74 2.23
C PHE A 171 -0.33 -2.02 2.91
N SER A 172 -0.33 -2.33 4.20
CA SER A 172 -1.58 -2.47 4.97
C SER A 172 -2.31 -1.12 5.05
N PRO A 173 -3.66 -1.06 4.98
CA PRO A 173 -4.38 0.21 5.02
C PRO A 173 -4.38 0.87 6.41
N THR A 174 -3.91 0.16 7.45
CA THR A 174 -3.83 0.68 8.82
C THR A 174 -2.54 0.22 9.49
N HIS A 175 -2.12 0.93 10.53
CA HIS A 175 -0.95 0.60 11.32
C HIS A 175 -1.33 0.41 12.80
N PRO A 176 -1.03 -0.74 13.43
CA PRO A 176 -1.47 -1.02 14.79
C PRO A 176 -0.80 -0.13 15.84
N ASP A 177 0.46 0.29 15.59
CA ASP A 177 1.19 1.21 16.47
C ASP A 177 1.04 2.70 16.10
N VAL A 178 0.16 3.06 15.17
CA VAL A 178 -0.23 4.46 14.94
C VAL A 178 -1.45 4.73 15.80
N THR A 179 -1.37 5.75 16.66
CA THR A 179 -2.43 6.06 17.61
C THR A 179 -3.02 7.45 17.37
N CYS A 180 -4.35 7.50 17.28
CA CYS A 180 -5.13 8.75 17.36
C CYS A 180 -5.65 9.02 18.78
N LYS A 181 -5.29 8.17 19.75
CA LYS A 181 -5.67 8.32 21.15
C LYS A 181 -5.19 9.69 21.68
N ASP A 182 -6.09 10.38 22.37
CA ASP A 182 -5.86 11.70 22.96
C ASP A 182 -5.62 12.84 21.95
N TYR A 183 -5.78 12.58 20.64
CA TYR A 183 -5.82 13.62 19.62
C TYR A 183 -7.21 14.27 19.60
N GLU A 184 -7.25 15.61 19.58
CA GLU A 184 -8.49 16.39 19.69
C GLU A 184 -9.52 16.04 18.60
N PHE A 185 -9.05 15.73 17.39
CA PHE A 185 -9.88 15.37 16.25
C PHE A 185 -9.73 13.87 15.90
N SER A 186 -9.65 12.99 16.90
CA SER A 186 -9.68 11.54 16.68
C SER A 186 -11.00 11.14 16.01
N LEU A 187 -10.91 10.39 14.91
CA LEU A 187 -12.03 9.99 14.08
C LEU A 187 -12.06 8.47 13.93
N LEU A 188 -12.98 7.82 14.64
CA LEU A 188 -13.28 6.41 14.43
C LEU A 188 -14.14 6.28 13.19
N GLU A 189 -13.63 5.58 12.17
CA GLU A 189 -14.38 5.30 10.94
C GLU A 189 -14.91 3.86 10.92
N MET A 190 -15.93 3.67 10.07
CA MET A 190 -16.50 2.36 9.78
C MET A 190 -15.91 1.85 8.46
N PRO A 191 -15.78 0.52 8.28
CA PRO A 191 -15.39 -0.07 7.00
C PRO A 191 -16.14 0.53 5.82
N THR A 192 -15.40 0.97 4.80
CA THR A 192 -15.93 1.57 3.57
C THR A 192 -16.54 0.51 2.64
N LYS A 193 -17.68 0.81 2.02
CA LYS A 193 -18.38 -0.13 1.15
C LYS A 193 -17.59 -0.37 -0.14
N MET A 194 -17.45 -1.64 -0.51
CA MET A 194 -16.89 -2.03 -1.80
C MET A 194 -17.89 -1.77 -2.91
N VAL A 195 -17.40 -1.41 -4.09
CA VAL A 195 -18.21 -1.28 -5.30
C VAL A 195 -17.70 -2.23 -6.37
N ASP A 196 -18.54 -2.52 -7.34
CA ASP A 196 -18.12 -3.32 -8.49
C ASP A 196 -17.10 -2.53 -9.33
N GLY A 197 -16.03 -3.21 -9.73
CA GLY A 197 -15.08 -2.68 -10.72
C GLY A 197 -15.63 -2.78 -12.15
N HIS A 198 -14.83 -2.33 -13.11
CA HIS A 198 -15.05 -2.60 -14.54
C HIS A 198 -14.59 -3.99 -14.94
#